data_AF-A0A965PMH2-F1
#
_entry.id   AF-A0A965PMH2-F1
#
_cell.length_a   1.000
_cell.length_b   1.000
_cell.length_c   1.000
_cell.angle_alpha   90.00
_cell.angle_beta   90.00
_cell.angle_gamma   90.00
#
_symmetry.space_group_name_H-M   'P 1'
#
loop_
_entity.id
_entity.type
_entity.pdbx_description
1 polymer ?
#
loop_
_entity_poly.entity_id
_entity_poly.type
_entity_poly.pdbx_seq_one_letter_code
_entity_poly.pdbx_strand_id
1 'polypeptide(L)'
;MGFFIAMKETFYFTHDYNARQDPKIKNLIRKHGILGYGIFWAIVEDLYQNANALRLDCECIAFDLRTDCELVESIIKDFDLFVIKDGYFGSLSVQRRTDERDARSSKARISAFARWNKDANAMRTHSDRNAIKERKEKEIKEKENKINNIANRQIEFFEELKNHTEKYGKEMVRKF
;
A
#
# COMPACT_ATOMS: atom_id res chain seq x y z
N MET A 1 8.74 25.89 22.54
CA MET A 1 7.60 25.22 21.88
C MET A 1 8.00 24.98 20.43
N GLY A 2 8.59 23.82 20.13
CA GLY A 2 9.05 23.50 18.76
C GLY A 2 7.86 23.10 17.90
N PHE A 3 7.60 23.86 16.84
CA PHE A 3 6.58 23.54 15.84
C PHE A 3 7.03 22.27 15.09
N PHE A 4 6.39 21.14 15.37
CA PHE A 4 6.53 19.94 14.54
C PHE A 4 5.82 20.21 13.22
N ILE A 5 6.58 20.51 12.17
CA ILE A 5 6.08 20.45 10.81
C ILE A 5 5.95 18.96 10.48
N ALA A 6 4.74 18.42 10.64
CA ALA A 6 4.41 17.13 10.06
C ALA A 6 4.62 17.26 8.54
N MET A 7 5.60 16.53 8.01
CA MET A 7 5.79 16.43 6.56
C MET A 7 4.49 15.89 5.97
N LYS A 8 3.78 16.70 5.17
CA LYS A 8 2.69 16.20 4.34
C LYS A 8 3.27 15.16 3.41
N GLU A 9 3.04 13.88 3.69
CA GLU A 9 3.31 12.83 2.72
C GLU A 9 2.37 13.06 1.53
N THR A 10 2.94 13.44 0.39
CA THR A 10 2.19 13.60 -0.85
C THR A 10 2.04 12.23 -1.49
N PHE A 11 0.86 11.63 -1.30
CA PHE A 11 0.53 10.35 -1.91
C PHE A 11 0.25 10.55 -3.41
N TYR A 12 1.21 10.19 -4.26
CA TYR A 12 1.06 10.14 -5.71
C TYR A 12 0.81 8.71 -6.16
N PHE A 13 -0.15 8.51 -7.06
CA PHE A 13 -0.32 7.26 -7.78
C PHE A 13 -0.18 7.49 -9.29
N THR A 14 0.42 6.52 -9.98
CA THR A 14 0.57 6.55 -11.43
C THR A 14 -0.79 6.35 -12.09
N HIS A 15 -1.06 6.99 -13.21
CA HIS A 15 -2.23 6.74 -14.04
C HIS A 15 -1.90 6.96 -15.51
N ASP A 16 -2.73 6.42 -16.40
CA ASP A 16 -2.50 6.55 -17.83
C ASP A 16 -2.77 8.00 -18.28
N TYR A 17 -1.80 8.60 -18.98
CA TYR A 17 -1.89 9.99 -19.48
C TYR A 17 -3.15 10.22 -20.33
N ASN A 18 -3.57 9.20 -21.08
CA ASN A 18 -4.74 9.24 -21.95
C ASN A 18 -5.92 8.43 -21.41
N ALA A 19 -6.12 8.34 -20.09
CA ALA A 19 -7.21 7.55 -19.50
C ALA A 19 -8.61 7.87 -20.09
N ARG A 20 -8.88 9.12 -20.46
CA ARG A 20 -10.14 9.51 -21.14
C ARG A 20 -10.33 8.90 -22.53
N GLN A 21 -9.26 8.43 -23.17
CA GLN A 21 -9.33 7.81 -24.50
C GLN A 21 -9.68 6.32 -24.43
N ASP A 22 -9.66 5.71 -23.24
CA ASP A 22 -10.09 4.32 -23.05
C ASP A 22 -11.56 4.15 -23.49
N PRO A 23 -11.88 3.18 -24.36
CA PRO A 23 -13.25 2.91 -24.79
C PRO A 23 -14.26 2.74 -23.63
N LYS A 24 -13.84 2.12 -22.53
CA LYS A 24 -14.67 1.92 -21.32
C LYS A 24 -15.01 3.26 -20.67
N ILE A 25 -14.01 4.14 -20.56
CA ILE A 25 -14.19 5.49 -20.02
C ILE A 25 -15.02 6.37 -20.97
N LYS A 26 -14.84 6.23 -22.29
CA LYS A 26 -15.72 6.91 -23.26
C LYS A 26 -17.17 6.47 -23.13
N ASN A 27 -17.43 5.18 -22.92
CA ASN A 27 -18.77 4.66 -22.69
C ASN A 27 -19.37 5.19 -21.38
N LEU A 28 -18.57 5.25 -20.31
CA LEU A 28 -18.94 5.88 -19.04
C LEU A 28 -19.35 7.35 -19.26
N ILE A 29 -18.50 8.14 -19.90
CA ILE A 29 -18.77 9.56 -20.17
C ILE A 29 -19.98 9.73 -21.09
N ARG A 30 -20.19 8.83 -22.05
CA ARG A 30 -21.36 8.86 -22.94
C ARG A 30 -22.68 8.66 -22.19
N LYS A 31 -22.71 7.79 -21.17
CA LYS A 31 -23.93 7.47 -20.40
C LYS A 31 -24.15 8.45 -19.24
N HIS A 32 -23.10 8.76 -18.49
CA HIS A 32 -23.16 9.48 -17.20
C HIS A 32 -22.45 10.84 -17.21
N GLY A 33 -21.95 11.27 -18.36
CA GLY A 33 -21.25 12.55 -18.52
C GLY A 33 -19.94 12.63 -17.72
N ILE A 34 -19.49 13.86 -17.48
CA ILE A 34 -18.30 14.13 -16.67
C ILE A 34 -18.53 13.82 -15.18
N LEU A 35 -19.77 13.83 -14.71
CA LEU A 35 -20.12 13.41 -13.35
C LEU A 35 -19.69 11.96 -13.11
N GLY A 36 -20.08 11.03 -13.98
CA GLY A 36 -19.68 9.63 -13.87
C GLY A 36 -18.16 9.44 -13.93
N TYR A 37 -17.47 10.24 -14.75
CA TYR A 37 -16.01 10.24 -14.80
C TYR A 37 -15.36 10.70 -13.49
N GLY A 38 -15.91 11.74 -12.85
CA GLY A 38 -15.45 12.20 -11.54
C GLY A 38 -15.65 11.14 -10.45
N ILE A 39 -16.83 10.53 -10.40
CA ILE A 39 -17.14 9.45 -9.45
C ILE A 39 -16.22 8.25 -9.65
N PHE A 40 -15.96 7.86 -10.91
CA PHE A 40 -14.99 6.81 -11.21
C PHE A 40 -13.61 7.11 -10.61
N TRP A 41 -13.12 8.35 -10.74
CA TRP A 41 -11.83 8.71 -10.16
C TRP A 41 -11.83 8.73 -8.64
N ALA A 42 -12.91 9.21 -8.00
CA ALA A 42 -13.05 9.14 -6.54
C ALA A 42 -12.99 7.68 -6.04
N ILE A 43 -13.70 6.76 -6.71
CA ILE A 43 -13.65 5.33 -6.40
C ILE A 43 -12.23 4.76 -6.60
N VAL A 44 -11.52 5.17 -7.66
CA VAL A 44 -10.13 4.74 -7.88
C VAL A 44 -9.19 5.25 -6.78
N GLU A 45 -9.39 6.46 -6.29
CA GLU A 45 -8.63 7.01 -5.17
C GLU A 45 -8.85 6.19 -3.89
N ASP A 46 -10.10 5.84 -3.59
CA ASP A 46 -10.43 4.98 -2.44
C ASP A 46 -9.85 3.56 -2.59
N LEU A 47 -9.83 3.01 -3.81
CA LEU A 47 -9.16 1.74 -4.09
C LEU A 47 -7.66 1.81 -3.80
N TYR A 48 -7.00 2.92 -4.14
CA TYR A 48 -5.58 3.10 -3.80
C TYR A 48 -5.34 3.15 -2.29
N GLN A 49 -6.29 3.70 -1.52
CA GLN A 49 -6.19 3.74 -0.06
C GLN A 49 -6.48 2.38 0.59
N ASN A 50 -7.33 1.55 -0.03
CA ASN A 50 -7.82 0.28 0.51
C ASN A 50 -7.23 -0.96 -0.19
N ALA A 51 -5.96 -0.90 -0.61
CA ALA A 51 -5.24 -2.02 -1.23
C ALA A 51 -6.01 -2.67 -2.41
N ASN A 52 -6.67 -1.86 -3.23
CA ASN A 52 -7.47 -2.24 -4.39
C ASN A 52 -8.68 -3.14 -4.06
N ALA A 53 -9.22 -3.04 -2.85
CA ALA A 53 -10.42 -3.77 -2.45
C ALA A 53 -11.39 -2.84 -1.69
N LEU A 54 -12.56 -2.58 -2.27
CA LEU A 54 -13.66 -1.87 -1.63
C LEU A 54 -14.87 -2.80 -1.49
N ARG A 55 -15.63 -2.63 -0.40
CA ARG A 55 -16.88 -3.36 -0.20
C ARG A 55 -17.91 -2.91 -1.24
N LEU A 56 -18.67 -3.84 -1.81
CA LEU A 56 -19.76 -3.54 -2.74
C LEU A 56 -20.98 -2.99 -1.98
N ASP A 57 -20.84 -1.77 -1.50
CA ASP A 57 -21.85 -1.02 -0.74
C ASP A 57 -22.14 0.30 -1.46
N CYS A 58 -22.98 0.22 -2.50
CA CYS A 58 -23.30 1.36 -3.35
C CYS A 58 -23.99 2.50 -2.58
N GLU A 59 -24.78 2.17 -1.55
CA GLU A 59 -25.49 3.16 -0.73
C GLU A 59 -24.50 4.01 0.08
N CYS A 60 -23.54 3.37 0.74
CA CYS A 60 -22.49 4.09 1.46
C CYS A 60 -21.66 4.98 0.53
N ILE A 61 -21.21 4.44 -0.62
CA ILE A 61 -20.40 5.22 -1.58
C ILE A 61 -21.20 6.41 -2.13
N ALA A 62 -22.47 6.20 -2.47
CA ALA A 62 -23.33 7.28 -2.97
C ALA A 62 -23.57 8.36 -1.92
N PHE A 63 -23.77 7.97 -0.66
CA PHE A 63 -23.90 8.90 0.46
C PHE A 63 -22.64 9.75 0.64
N ASP A 64 -21.46 9.13 0.61
CA ASP A 64 -20.17 9.80 0.79
C ASP A 64 -19.88 10.79 -0.35
N LEU A 65 -20.14 10.38 -1.59
CA LEU A 65 -19.93 11.19 -2.79
C LEU A 65 -21.09 12.16 -3.08
N ARG A 66 -22.14 12.18 -2.25
CA ARG A 66 -23.35 13.01 -2.39
C ARG A 66 -23.99 12.87 -3.78
N THR A 67 -24.22 11.63 -4.17
CA THR A 67 -24.76 11.26 -5.48
C THR A 67 -25.80 10.14 -5.35
N ASP A 68 -26.34 9.69 -6.48
CA ASP A 68 -27.39 8.68 -6.53
C ASP A 68 -26.81 7.27 -6.49
N CYS A 69 -27.46 6.37 -5.74
CA CYS A 69 -27.04 4.97 -5.60
C CYS A 69 -27.05 4.23 -6.95
N GLU A 70 -28.08 4.47 -7.78
CA GLU A 70 -28.21 3.88 -9.12
C GLU A 70 -27.06 4.29 -10.05
N LEU A 71 -26.58 5.54 -9.91
CA LEU A 71 -25.46 6.04 -10.69
C LEU A 71 -24.16 5.30 -10.30
N VAL A 72 -23.88 5.18 -9.00
CA VAL A 72 -22.71 4.45 -8.50
C VAL A 72 -22.76 2.98 -8.91
N GLU A 73 -23.92 2.34 -8.77
CA GLU A 73 -24.10 0.95 -9.17
C GLU A 73 -23.82 0.75 -10.66
N SER A 74 -24.36 1.62 -11.52
CA SER A 74 -24.10 1.58 -12.96
C SER A 74 -22.62 1.79 -13.28
N ILE A 75 -21.92 2.69 -12.60
CA ILE A 75 -20.47 2.93 -12.79
C ILE A 75 -19.66 1.68 -12.44
N ILE A 76 -20.02 0.98 -11.35
CA ILE A 76 -19.31 -0.22 -10.90
C ILE A 76 -19.56 -1.40 -11.84
N LYS A 77 -20.78 -1.58 -12.35
CA LYS A 77 -21.22 -2.81 -13.02
C LYS A 77 -21.25 -2.74 -14.55
N ASP A 78 -21.53 -1.59 -15.17
CA ASP A 78 -21.92 -1.53 -16.58
C ASP A 78 -20.77 -1.29 -17.58
N PHE A 79 -19.58 -0.92 -17.10
CA PHE A 79 -18.50 -0.41 -17.98
C PHE A 79 -17.22 -1.26 -17.98
N ASP A 80 -17.23 -2.44 -17.34
CA ASP A 80 -16.06 -3.33 -17.22
C ASP A 80 -14.81 -2.65 -16.64
N LEU A 81 -15.00 -1.61 -15.81
CA LEU A 81 -13.93 -0.85 -15.17
C LEU A 81 -13.41 -1.55 -13.89
N PHE A 82 -14.27 -2.36 -13.28
CA PHE A 82 -14.03 -3.04 -12.02
C PHE A 82 -14.32 -4.53 -12.13
N VAL A 83 -13.70 -5.30 -11.24
CA VAL A 83 -13.91 -6.74 -11.06
C VAL A 83 -14.55 -6.93 -9.70
N ILE A 84 -15.69 -7.61 -9.66
CA ILE A 84 -16.45 -7.89 -8.44
C ILE A 84 -16.19 -9.33 -8.02
N LYS A 85 -15.88 -9.53 -6.74
CA LYS A 85 -15.63 -10.85 -6.15
C LYS A 85 -15.98 -10.84 -4.66
N ASP A 86 -16.75 -11.83 -4.21
CA ASP A 86 -17.05 -12.10 -2.79
C ASP A 86 -17.59 -10.89 -2.01
N GLY A 87 -18.43 -10.05 -2.64
CA GLY A 87 -18.98 -8.84 -2.01
C GLY A 87 -18.03 -7.64 -1.96
N TYR A 88 -16.88 -7.73 -2.62
CA TYR A 88 -15.92 -6.65 -2.82
C TYR A 88 -15.73 -6.38 -4.32
N PHE A 89 -15.16 -5.22 -4.65
CA PHE A 89 -14.74 -4.90 -6.00
C PHE A 89 -13.39 -4.17 -6.02
N GLY A 90 -12.70 -4.29 -7.15
CA GLY A 90 -11.40 -3.64 -7.39
C GLY A 90 -11.15 -3.41 -8.87
N SER A 91 -10.01 -2.81 -9.23
CA SER A 91 -9.64 -2.58 -10.64
C SER A 91 -8.36 -3.32 -11.01
N LEU A 92 -8.36 -4.02 -12.15
CA LEU A 92 -7.16 -4.66 -12.70
C LEU A 92 -6.06 -3.63 -13.02
N SER A 93 -6.46 -2.43 -13.44
CA SER A 93 -5.52 -1.35 -13.76
C SER A 93 -4.78 -0.86 -12.51
N VAL A 94 -5.48 -0.77 -11.39
CA VAL A 94 -4.92 -0.38 -10.09
C VAL A 94 -4.02 -1.50 -9.57
N GLN A 95 -4.49 -2.76 -9.62
CA GLN A 95 -3.70 -3.92 -9.22
C GLN A 95 -2.34 -3.96 -9.92
N ARG A 96 -2.33 -3.88 -11.26
CA ARG A 96 -1.10 -3.89 -12.06
C ARG A 96 -0.11 -2.82 -11.61
N ARG A 97 -0.59 -1.59 -11.38
CA ARG A 97 0.25 -0.46 -10.95
C ARG A 97 0.81 -0.64 -9.54
N THR A 98 0.01 -1.21 -8.63
CA THR A 98 0.45 -1.56 -7.27
C THR A 98 1.51 -2.65 -7.29
N ASP A 99 1.29 -3.72 -8.05
CA ASP A 99 2.24 -4.84 -8.18
C ASP A 99 3.58 -4.37 -8.78
N GLU A 100 3.55 -3.50 -9.80
CA GLU A 100 4.75 -2.91 -10.38
C GLU A 100 5.55 -2.07 -9.38
N ARG A 101 4.85 -1.30 -8.53
CA ARG A 101 5.47 -0.50 -7.45
C ARG A 101 6.09 -1.42 -6.40
N ASP A 102 5.39 -2.46 -5.99
CA ASP A 102 5.85 -3.39 -4.97
C ASP A 102 7.02 -4.24 -5.46
N ALA A 103 7.02 -4.65 -6.72
CA ALA A 103 8.14 -5.33 -7.35
C ALA A 103 9.39 -4.43 -7.38
N ARG A 104 9.23 -3.14 -7.71
CA ARG A 104 10.33 -2.17 -7.71
C ARG A 104 10.87 -1.94 -6.29
N SER A 105 9.98 -1.77 -5.32
CA SER A 105 10.32 -1.62 -3.90
C SER A 105 11.07 -2.85 -3.38
N SER A 106 10.60 -4.05 -3.71
CA SER A 106 11.22 -5.32 -3.32
C SER A 106 12.62 -5.47 -3.90
N LYS A 107 12.81 -5.17 -5.19
CA LYS A 107 14.15 -5.17 -5.82
C LYS A 107 15.10 -4.17 -5.15
N ALA A 108 14.61 -2.98 -4.79
CA ALA A 108 15.41 -1.98 -4.09
C ALA A 108 15.81 -2.46 -2.68
N ARG A 109 14.88 -3.07 -1.93
CA ARG A 109 15.17 -3.67 -0.61
C ARG A 109 16.21 -4.79 -0.71
N ILE A 110 16.06 -5.70 -1.67
CA ILE A 110 17.02 -6.81 -1.88
C ILE A 110 18.40 -6.26 -2.22
N SER A 111 18.49 -5.25 -3.10
CA SER A 111 19.76 -4.60 -3.43
C SER A 111 20.40 -3.91 -2.21
N ALA A 112 19.61 -3.20 -1.42
CA ALA A 112 20.10 -2.58 -0.18
C ALA A 112 20.58 -3.63 0.82
N PHE A 113 19.83 -4.71 1.03
CA PHE A 113 20.22 -5.81 1.91
C PHE A 113 21.51 -6.49 1.44
N ALA A 114 21.64 -6.78 0.13
CA ALA A 114 22.86 -7.34 -0.45
C ALA A 114 24.09 -6.43 -0.27
N ARG A 115 23.90 -5.11 -0.28
CA ARG A 115 24.97 -4.14 0.02
C ARG A 115 25.36 -4.12 1.49
N TRP A 116 24.41 -4.33 2.40
CA TRP A 116 24.65 -4.36 3.85
C TRP A 116 25.26 -5.68 4.32
N ASN A 117 24.88 -6.78 3.67
CA ASN A 117 25.33 -8.14 4.04
C ASN A 117 26.63 -8.58 3.33
N LYS A 118 27.08 -7.82 2.31
CA LYS A 118 28.48 -7.91 1.87
C LYS A 118 29.33 -7.18 2.90
N ASP A 119 30.28 -7.90 3.48
CA ASP A 119 31.33 -7.35 4.34
C ASP A 119 31.76 -5.96 3.84
N ALA A 120 31.69 -4.97 4.72
CA ALA A 120 32.12 -3.59 4.45
C ALA A 120 33.64 -3.45 4.23
N ASN A 121 34.33 -4.54 3.90
CA ASN A 121 35.74 -4.67 3.57
C ASN A 121 36.00 -4.63 2.06
N ALA A 122 35.02 -4.25 1.23
CA ALA A 122 35.31 -3.85 -0.13
C ALA A 122 36.18 -2.58 -0.09
N MET A 123 37.44 -2.69 -0.51
CA MET A 123 38.35 -1.54 -0.63
C MET A 123 37.62 -0.41 -1.36
N ARG A 124 37.57 0.76 -0.71
CA ARG A 124 37.06 1.97 -1.35
C ARG A 124 37.88 2.20 -2.62
N THR A 125 37.23 2.25 -3.78
CA THR A 125 37.83 2.92 -4.92
C THR A 125 38.08 4.37 -4.52
N HIS A 126 39.33 4.80 -4.63
CA HIS A 126 39.77 6.16 -4.34
C HIS A 126 39.03 7.15 -5.26
N SER A 127 37.87 7.61 -4.83
CA SER A 127 37.26 8.84 -5.32
C SER A 127 36.98 9.69 -4.10
N ASP A 128 37.69 10.81 -3.99
CA ASP A 128 37.52 11.76 -2.90
C ASP A 128 36.06 12.23 -2.83
N ARG A 129 35.46 12.11 -1.64
CA ARG A 129 34.08 12.54 -1.40
C ARG A 129 34.05 14.06 -1.18
N ASN A 130 33.35 14.79 -2.04
CA ASN A 130 33.06 16.22 -1.85
C ASN A 130 31.80 16.51 -1.00
N ALA A 131 31.20 15.51 -0.36
CA ALA A 131 30.00 15.70 0.45
C ALA A 131 30.33 15.73 1.96
N ILE A 132 30.49 16.93 2.52
CA ILE A 132 30.47 17.16 3.97
C ILE A 132 29.00 17.07 4.40
N LYS A 133 28.63 16.00 5.10
CA LYS A 133 27.34 15.92 5.80
C LYS A 133 27.61 15.50 7.24
N GLU A 134 27.47 16.46 8.15
CA GLU A 134 27.54 16.24 9.59
C GLU A 134 26.55 15.14 10.00
N ARG A 135 27.05 14.12 10.72
CA ARG A 135 26.27 13.00 11.25
C ARG A 135 25.38 13.49 12.41
N LYS A 136 24.06 13.36 12.28
CA LYS A 136 23.16 13.31 13.44
C LYS A 136 23.13 11.87 13.98
N GLU A 137 23.92 11.60 15.02
CA GLU A 137 24.06 10.29 15.67
C GLU A 137 22.84 9.80 16.48
N LYS A 138 21.80 10.64 16.66
CA LYS A 138 20.71 10.34 17.60
C LYS A 138 19.57 9.45 17.07
N GLU A 139 19.29 9.40 15.77
CA GLU A 139 18.12 8.67 15.25
C GLU A 139 18.34 7.15 15.05
N ILE A 140 19.59 6.68 14.96
CA ILE A 140 19.90 5.26 14.68
C ILE A 140 19.68 4.39 15.93
N LYS A 141 20.06 4.88 17.12
CA LYS A 141 19.92 4.13 18.38
C LYS A 141 18.47 3.85 18.78
N GLU A 142 17.54 4.76 18.48
CA GLU A 142 16.12 4.56 18.81
C GLU A 142 15.43 3.50 17.95
N LYS A 143 15.80 3.40 16.66
CA LYS A 143 15.22 2.37 15.76
C LYS A 143 15.75 0.97 16.06
N GLU A 144 17.04 0.82 16.37
CA GLU A 144 17.61 -0.46 16.81
C GLU A 144 16.97 -0.93 18.13
N ASN A 145 16.78 -0.01 19.10
CA ASN A 145 16.15 -0.35 20.37
C ASN A 145 14.69 -0.82 20.20
N LYS A 146 13.91 -0.21 19.30
CA LYS A 146 12.53 -0.67 19.02
C LYS A 146 12.49 -2.06 18.38
N ILE A 147 13.37 -2.34 17.42
CA ILE A 147 13.43 -3.64 16.73
C ILE A 147 13.83 -4.74 17.71
N ASN A 148 14.84 -4.49 18.54
CA ASN A 148 15.27 -5.43 19.59
C ASN A 148 14.15 -5.70 20.61
N ASN A 149 13.35 -4.68 20.97
CA ASN A 149 12.24 -4.85 21.90
C ASN A 149 11.09 -5.69 21.31
N ILE A 150 10.82 -5.58 20.00
CA ILE A 150 9.79 -6.39 19.33
C ILE A 150 10.24 -7.84 19.18
N ALA A 151 11.50 -8.07 18.79
CA ALA A 151 12.06 -9.42 18.66
C ALA A 151 12.03 -10.17 20.00
N ASN A 152 12.39 -9.49 21.11
CA ASN A 152 12.35 -10.09 22.44
C ASN A 152 10.93 -10.48 22.87
N ARG A 153 9.92 -9.63 22.62
CA ARG A 153 8.52 -9.97 22.93
C ARG A 153 7.99 -11.14 22.13
N GLN A 154 8.40 -11.28 20.86
CA GLN A 154 8.01 -12.43 20.05
C GLN A 154 8.62 -13.72 20.61
N ILE A 155 9.88 -13.68 21.04
CA ILE A 155 10.56 -14.83 21.65
C ILE A 155 9.88 -15.23 22.96
N GLU A 156 9.61 -14.26 23.85
CA GLU A 156 8.90 -14.50 25.12
C GLU A 156 7.52 -15.13 24.88
N PHE A 157 6.76 -14.62 23.92
CA PHE A 157 5.46 -15.17 23.55
C PHE A 157 5.55 -16.61 23.02
N PHE A 158 6.53 -16.92 22.17
CA PHE A 158 6.74 -18.28 21.66
C PHE A 158 7.17 -19.26 22.75
N GLU A 159 7.99 -18.83 23.72
CA GLU A 159 8.36 -19.66 24.86
C GLU A 159 7.16 -19.95 25.77
N GLU A 160 6.30 -18.96 26.00
CA GLU A 160 5.07 -19.14 26.79
C GLU A 160 4.10 -20.11 26.11
N LEU A 161 3.93 -20.01 24.79
CA LEU A 161 3.10 -20.93 24.01
C LEU A 161 3.64 -22.37 24.02
N LYS A 162 4.96 -22.56 24.10
CA LYS A 162 5.58 -23.89 24.18
C LYS A 162 5.10 -24.66 25.41
N ASN A 163 4.92 -23.98 26.54
CA ASN A 163 4.41 -24.58 27.78
C ASN A 163 2.93 -25.02 27.69
N HIS A 164 2.18 -24.49 26.73
CA HIS A 164 0.78 -24.84 26.49
C HIS A 164 0.57 -25.88 25.37
N THR A 165 1.64 -26.28 24.66
CA THR A 165 1.57 -27.26 23.57
C THR A 165 1.14 -28.67 24.02
N GLU A 166 1.45 -29.05 25.26
CA GLU A 166 1.00 -30.33 25.83
C GLU A 166 -0.50 -30.35 26.13
N LYS A 167 -1.12 -29.18 26.37
CA LYS A 167 -2.54 -29.07 26.77
C LYS A 167 -3.51 -28.91 25.60
N TYR A 168 -3.12 -28.18 24.55
CA TYR A 168 -4.01 -27.82 23.43
C TYR A 168 -3.62 -28.44 22.08
N GLY A 169 -2.53 -29.22 22.05
CA GLY A 169 -2.04 -29.87 20.83
C GLY A 169 -1.28 -28.92 19.91
N LYS A 170 -0.26 -29.45 19.22
CA LYS A 170 0.67 -28.68 18.38
C LYS A 170 -0.01 -27.96 17.19
N GLU A 171 -1.16 -28.45 16.72
CA GLU A 171 -1.88 -27.86 15.59
C GLU A 171 -2.63 -26.58 15.96
N MET A 172 -3.13 -26.46 17.20
CA MET A 172 -3.86 -25.27 17.64
C MET A 172 -2.92 -24.11 17.95
N VAL A 173 -1.74 -24.40 18.51
CA VAL A 173 -0.71 -23.41 18.84
C VAL A 173 -0.02 -22.83 17.60
N ARG A 174 0.03 -23.58 16.48
CA ARG A 174 0.61 -23.11 15.20
C ARG A 174 -0.32 -22.20 14.38
N LYS A 175 -1.56 -21.98 14.82
CA LYS A 175 -2.53 -21.09 14.14
C LYS A 175 -2.44 -19.63 14.60
N PHE A 176 -1.65 -19.35 15.64
CA PHE A 176 -1.34 -18.02 16.16
C PHE A 176 0.12 -17.68 15.85
#